data_AF-A0A7I7T8U1-F1
#
_entry.id   AF-A0A7I7T8U1-F1
#
_cell.length_a   1.000
_cell.length_b   1.000
_cell.length_c   1.000
_cell.angle_alpha   90.00
_cell.angle_beta   90.00
_cell.angle_gamma   90.00
#
_symmetry.space_group_name_H-M   'P 1'
#
loop_
_entity.id
_entity.type
_entity.pdbx_description
1 polymer ?
#
loop_
_entity_poly.entity_id
_entity_poly.type
_entity_poly.pdbx_seq_one_letter_code
_entity_poly.pdbx_strand_id
1 'polypeptide(L)' 'MRRSPRLEPFKAAIDEMLWADTAAPRKQRHTARRVPHRLIDEHDACELPYSTVRDYVRVRRAQIDIEAGRRVEVFVPQ' A
#
# COMPACT_ATOMS: atom_id res chain seq x y z
N MET A 1 6.36 14.08 -2.18
CA MET A 1 6.45 12.68 -2.65
C MET A 1 7.41 12.66 -3.84
N ARG A 2 8.57 12.01 -3.72
CA ARG A 2 9.53 11.92 -4.83
C ARG A 2 8.91 11.01 -5.90
N ARG A 3 8.62 11.55 -7.09
CA ARG A 3 8.21 10.73 -8.26
C ARG A 3 9.33 9.73 -8.51
N SER A 4 9.08 8.47 -8.19
CA SER A 4 10.04 7.39 -8.36
C SER A 4 9.60 6.62 -9.60
N PRO A 5 10.20 6.86 -10.78
CA PRO A 5 9.78 6.21 -12.03
C PRO A 5 9.81 4.68 -11.92
N ARG A 6 10.69 4.14 -11.07
CA ARG A 6 10.77 2.70 -10.77
C ARG A 6 9.56 2.15 -10.02
N LEU A 7 8.80 2.98 -9.31
CA LEU A 7 7.60 2.56 -8.57
C LEU A 7 6.38 2.47 -9.49
N GLU A 8 6.32 3.27 -10.56
CA GLU A 8 5.16 3.34 -11.48
C GLU A 8 4.62 1.97 -11.92
N PRO A 9 5.44 1.00 -12.39
CA PRO A 9 4.92 -0.29 -12.85
C PRO A 9 4.28 -1.12 -11.72
N PHE A 10 4.67 -0.87 -10.48
CA PHE A 10 4.20 -1.62 -9.30
C PHE A 10 2.98 -0.98 -8.62
N LYS A 11 2.64 0.26 -8.98
CA LYS A 11 1.51 0.98 -8.36
C LYS A 11 0.20 0.22 -8.52
N ALA A 12 -0.07 -0.33 -9.71
CA ALA A 12 -1.29 -1.08 -9.97
C ALA A 12 -1.41 -2.31 -9.07
N ALA A 13 -0.32 -3.08 -8.90
CA ALA A 13 -0.28 -4.23 -8.00
C ALA A 13 -0.49 -3.83 -6.53
N ILE A 14 0.14 -2.72 -6.09
CA ILE A 14 -0.07 -2.17 -4.74
C ILE A 14 -1.52 -1.74 -4.55
N ASP A 15 -2.12 -1.07 -5.52
CA ASP A 15 -3.51 -0.63 -5.48
C ASP A 15 -4.45 -1.84 -5.35
N GLU A 16 -4.25 -2.89 -6.14
CA GLU A 16 -5.05 -4.11 -6.07
C GLU A 16 -4.95 -4.78 -4.69
N MET A 17 -3.73 -4.94 -4.16
CA MET A 17 -3.52 -5.46 -2.80
C MET A 17 -4.26 -4.62 -1.74
N LEU A 18 -4.20 -3.30 -1.86
CA LEU A 18 -4.85 -2.37 -0.92
C LEU A 18 -6.37 -2.36 -1.06
N TRP A 19 -6.89 -2.52 -2.27
CA TRP A 19 -8.31 -2.72 -2.51
C TRP A 19 -8.80 -4.05 -1.95
N ALA A 20 -8.03 -5.14 -2.07
CA ALA A 20 -8.35 -6.41 -1.43
C ALA A 20 -8.37 -6.29 0.11
N ASP A 21 -7.44 -5.51 0.69
CA ASP A 21 -7.45 -5.15 2.12
C ASP A 21 -8.72 -4.37 2.52
N THR A 22 -9.47 -3.82 1.54
CA THR A 22 -10.73 -3.12 1.83
C THR A 22 -11.86 -4.03 2.27
N ALA A 23 -11.98 -5.16 1.58
CA ALA A 23 -12.95 -6.20 1.90
C ALA A 23 -12.45 -7.14 3.02
N ALA A 24 -11.14 -7.19 3.27
CA ALA A 24 -10.56 -8.12 4.24
C ALA A 24 -10.85 -7.75 5.72
N PRO A 25 -11.12 -8.73 6.59
CA PRO A 25 -11.15 -8.57 8.04
C PRO A 25 -9.83 -7.98 8.56
N ARG A 26 -9.87 -7.19 9.64
CA ARG A 26 -8.69 -6.45 10.17
C ARG A 26 -7.43 -7.32 10.36
N LYS A 27 -7.59 -8.58 10.77
CA LYS A 27 -6.49 -9.53 11.00
C LYS A 27 -5.85 -10.08 9.72
N GLN A 28 -6.51 -9.95 8.56
CA GLN A 28 -6.06 -10.44 7.25
C GLN A 28 -5.52 -9.33 6.34
N ARG A 29 -5.59 -8.06 6.77
CA ARG A 29 -5.08 -6.94 5.97
C ARG A 29 -3.57 -6.96 5.91
N HIS A 30 -3.01 -6.68 4.75
CA HIS A 30 -1.58 -6.53 4.58
C HIS A 30 -1.07 -5.39 5.45
N THR A 31 0.07 -5.59 6.10
CA THR A 31 0.79 -4.50 6.75
C THR A 31 1.71 -3.83 5.73
N ALA A 32 2.09 -2.57 5.97
CA ALA A 32 3.08 -1.89 5.13
C ALA A 32 4.45 -2.60 5.10
N ARG A 33 4.68 -3.58 6.00
CA ARG A 33 5.85 -4.47 5.98
C ARG A 33 5.66 -5.69 5.06
N ARG A 34 4.41 -6.16 4.86
CA ARG A 34 4.08 -7.32 4.00
C ARG A 34 3.96 -6.94 2.52
N VAL A 35 3.47 -5.73 2.21
CA VAL A 35 3.30 -5.29 0.81
C VAL A 35 4.63 -5.35 0.01
N PRO A 36 5.78 -4.85 0.52
CA PRO A 36 7.03 -4.94 -0.23
C PRO A 36 7.51 -6.38 -0.44
N HIS A 37 7.30 -7.28 0.53
CA HIS A 37 7.66 -8.70 0.38
C HIS A 37 6.83 -9.35 -0.72
N ARG A 38 5.50 -9.11 -0.72
CA ARG A 38 4.62 -9.62 -1.77
C ARG A 38 4.99 -9.08 -3.15
N LEU A 39 5.37 -7.81 -3.22
CA LEU A 39 5.81 -7.18 -4.45
C LEU A 39 7.10 -7.81 -5.00
N ILE A 40 8.01 -8.23 -4.11
CA ILE A 40 9.21 -8.98 -4.49
C ILE A 40 8.84 -10.38 -4.99
N ASP A 41 8.01 -11.11 -4.24
CA ASP A 41 7.65 -12.49 -4.57
C ASP A 41 6.81 -12.60 -5.87
N GLU A 42 5.88 -11.67 -6.11
CA GLU A 42 4.92 -11.74 -7.22
C GLU A 42 5.37 -10.94 -8.45
N HIS A 43 6.19 -9.89 -8.26
CA HIS A 43 6.56 -8.95 -9.33
C HIS A 43 8.06 -8.69 -9.47
N ASP A 44 8.92 -9.44 -8.76
CA ASP A 44 10.38 -9.28 -8.78
C ASP A 44 10.87 -7.85 -8.45
N ALA A 45 10.15 -7.16 -7.56
CA ALA A 45 10.41 -5.77 -7.18
C ALA A 45 11.64 -5.58 -6.26
N CYS A 46 12.68 -6.39 -6.41
CA CYS A 46 13.88 -6.39 -5.58
C CYS A 46 14.64 -5.06 -5.59
N GLU A 47 14.53 -4.29 -6.67
CA GLU A 47 15.24 -3.01 -6.84
C GLU A 47 14.55 -1.82 -6.15
N LEU A 48 13.34 -2.00 -5.59
CA LEU A 48 12.60 -0.91 -4.97
C LEU A 48 13.02 -0.70 -3.50
N PRO A 49 13.42 0.53 -3.11
CA PRO A 49 13.70 0.82 -1.72
C PRO A 49 12.43 0.68 -0.86
N TYR A 50 12.56 -0.02 0.28
CA TYR A 50 11.47 -0.21 1.25
C TYR A 50 10.77 1.12 1.63
N SER A 51 11.53 2.19 1.86
CA SER A 51 10.98 3.51 2.19
C SER A 51 10.06 4.06 1.11
N THR A 52 10.39 3.84 -0.17
CA THR A 52 9.59 4.31 -1.31
C THR A 52 8.26 3.58 -1.36
N VAL A 53 8.28 2.26 -1.22
CA VAL A 53 7.06 1.44 -1.19
C VAL A 53 6.21 1.76 0.03
N ARG A 54 6.83 1.86 1.22
CA ARG A 54 6.14 2.18 2.47
C ARG A 54 5.44 3.54 2.41
N ASP A 55 6.12 4.58 1.94
CA ASP A 55 5.56 5.93 1.87
C ASP A 55 4.40 6.00 0.87
N TYR A 56 4.51 5.28 -0.26
CA TYR A 56 3.42 5.15 -1.22
C TYR A 56 2.21 4.41 -0.63
N VAL A 57 2.43 3.24 -0.03
CA VAL A 57 1.38 2.43 0.62
C VAL A 57 0.63 3.23 1.69
N ARG A 58 1.36 4.02 2.50
CA ARG A 58 0.75 4.84 3.56
C ARG A 58 -0.23 5.86 2.99
N VAL A 59 0.17 6.60 1.96
CA VAL A 59 -0.68 7.61 1.31
C VAL A 59 -1.85 6.94 0.58
N ARG A 60 -1.55 5.90 -0.19
CA ARG A 60 -2.53 5.25 -1.06
C ARG A 60 -3.60 4.49 -0.27
N ARG A 61 -3.24 3.88 0.86
CA ARG A 61 -4.22 3.23 1.74
C ARG A 61 -5.24 4.21 2.29
N ALA A 62 -4.80 5.40 2.72
CA ALA A 62 -5.74 6.43 3.19
C ALA A 62 -6.69 6.90 2.07
N GLN A 63 -6.21 7.01 0.83
CA GLN A 63 -7.05 7.34 -0.32
C GLN A 63 -8.06 6.24 -0.62
N ILE A 64 -7.61 4.99 -0.70
CA ILE A 64 -8.47 3.83 -0.97
C ILE A 64 -9.51 3.64 0.15
N ASP A 65 -9.16 3.89 1.42
CA ASP A 65 -10.13 3.84 2.52
C ASP A 65 -11.23 4.90 2.38
N ILE A 66 -10.90 6.08 1.84
CA ILE A 66 -11.88 7.12 1.51
C ILE A 66 -12.73 6.70 0.32
N GLU A 67 -12.10 6.23 -0.77
CA GLU A 67 -12.77 5.77 -2.00
C GLU A 67 -13.72 4.59 -1.74
N ALA A 68 -13.31 3.64 -0.89
CA ALA A 68 -14.11 2.49 -0.47
C ALA A 68 -15.19 2.83 0.58
N GLY A 69 -15.36 4.12 0.92
CA GLY A 69 -16.35 4.56 1.91
C GLY A 69 -16.07 4.10 3.34
N ARG A 70 -14.87 3.59 3.63
CA ARG A 70 -14.47 3.05 4.95
C ARG A 70 -13.95 4.12 5.91
N ARG A 71 -14.17 5.41 5.65
CA ARG A 71 -13.56 6.50 6.41
C ARG A 71 -13.95 6.41 7.90
N VAL A 72 -13.09 5.76 8.68
CA VAL A 72 -12.96 5.98 10.11
C VAL A 72 -12.06 7.20 10.22
N GLU A 73 -12.57 8.28 10.80
CA GLU A 73 -11.73 9.33 11.37
C GLU A 73 -10.79 8.69 12.40
N VAL A 74 -9.60 8.25 11.99
CA VAL A 74 -8.52 7.99 12.93
C VAL A 74 -7.42 8.97 12.62
N PHE A 75 -7.63 10.18 13.14
CA PHE A 75 -6.56 11.08 13.53
C PHE A 75 -5.62 10.29 14.45
N VAL A 76 -4.34 10.16 14.10
CA VAL A 76 -3.32 9.63 15.01
C VAL A 76 -2.46 10.80 15.45
N PRO A 77 -2.71 11.41 16.62
CA PRO A 77 -1.72 12.22 17.31
C PRO A 77 -0.89 11.29 18.20
N GLN A 78 0.44 11.32 18.06
CA GLN A 78 1.42 11.36 19.15
C GLN A 78 2.82 11.58 18.55
#